data_AF-A0A7J3S1C3-F1
#
_entry.id   AF-A0A7J3S1C3-F1
#
_cell.length_a   1.000
_cell.length_b   1.000
_cell.length_c   1.000
_cell.angle_alpha   90.00
_cell.angle_beta   90.00
_cell.angle_gamma   90.00
#
_symmetry.space_group_name_H-M   'P 1'
#
loop_
_entity.id
_entity.type
_entity.pdbx_description
1 polymer ?
#
loop_
_entity_poly.entity_id
_entity_poly.type
_entity_poly.pdbx_seq_one_letter_code
_entity_poly.pdbx_strand_id
1 'polypeptide(L)'
;MHTRTRRMVILAAFGASLAILSEAEPLEELAEGNLVFHMFQHFLIGLGGFFVGRSLILLRPDGSLLPAHLLKGGYPWAALFLSLFTFWHVPSVYSAAVLPGNELLHLAEHVSFFSSSLFIAVVAPYMSRGFKAFFIFLFGNMNSMMGVLYSVNGGNLFWPYPAYQQNEFGFLMSITGFLTMSAGTYLYFVLSEPGSASRSTEAES
;
A
#
# COMPACT_ATOMS: atom_id res chain seq x y z
N MET A 1 5.42 30.20 -7.72
CA MET A 1 4.44 29.44 -6.91
C MET A 1 3.44 28.65 -7.78
N HIS A 2 2.86 29.25 -8.83
CA HIS A 2 1.85 28.60 -9.69
C HIS A 2 2.25 27.26 -10.34
N THR A 3 3.51 27.06 -10.72
CA THR A 3 3.97 25.82 -11.38
C THR A 3 3.97 24.61 -10.44
N ARG A 4 4.32 24.79 -9.15
CA ARG A 4 4.32 23.72 -8.15
C ARG A 4 2.89 23.26 -7.84
N THR A 5 1.99 24.20 -7.55
CA THR A 5 0.57 23.89 -7.27
C THR A 5 -0.06 23.13 -8.44
N ARG A 6 0.16 23.59 -9.68
CA ARG A 6 -0.36 22.90 -10.88
C ARG A 6 0.13 21.46 -10.99
N ARG A 7 1.43 21.20 -10.77
CA ARG A 7 2.00 19.84 -10.81
C ARG A 7 1.36 18.92 -9.77
N MET A 8 1.10 19.41 -8.57
CA MET A 8 0.49 18.61 -7.51
C MET A 8 -0.99 18.34 -7.77
N VAL A 9 -1.73 19.31 -8.32
CA VAL A 9 -3.12 19.09 -8.75
C VAL A 9 -3.17 18.03 -9.86
N ILE A 10 -2.26 18.09 -10.84
CA ILE A 10 -2.17 17.08 -11.90
C ILE A 10 -1.87 15.70 -11.30
N LEU A 11 -0.95 15.60 -10.35
CA LEU A 11 -0.60 14.33 -9.70
C LEU A 11 -1.77 13.76 -8.87
N ALA A 12 -2.51 14.62 -8.15
CA ALA A 12 -3.70 14.21 -7.42
C ALA A 12 -4.81 13.74 -8.37
N ALA A 13 -5.06 14.48 -9.45
CA ALA A 13 -6.04 14.11 -10.46
C ALA A 13 -5.67 12.78 -11.13
N PHE A 14 -4.40 12.59 -11.47
CA PHE A 14 -3.89 11.32 -11.99
C PHE A 14 -4.12 10.17 -11.01
N GLY A 15 -3.81 10.35 -9.72
CA GLY A 15 -4.06 9.33 -8.70
C GLY A 15 -5.55 8.99 -8.55
N ALA A 16 -6.42 10.00 -8.53
CA ALA A 16 -7.87 9.80 -8.49
C ALA A 16 -8.38 9.08 -9.75
N SER A 17 -7.87 9.43 -10.93
CA SER A 17 -8.19 8.73 -12.17
C SER A 17 -7.80 7.25 -12.12
N LEU A 18 -6.65 6.89 -11.54
CA LEU A 18 -6.26 5.48 -11.41
C LEU A 18 -7.25 4.67 -10.56
N ALA A 19 -7.71 5.22 -9.44
CA ALA A 19 -8.67 4.55 -8.56
C ALA A 19 -10.09 4.50 -9.15
N ILE A 20 -10.45 5.41 -10.05
CA ILE A 20 -11.72 5.34 -10.79
C ILE A 20 -11.61 4.33 -11.94
N LEU A 21 -10.50 4.35 -12.67
CA LEU A 21 -10.25 3.44 -13.79
C LEU A 21 -10.03 2.00 -13.34
N SER A 22 -9.66 1.74 -12.07
CA SER A 22 -9.61 0.38 -11.54
C SER A 22 -10.98 -0.28 -11.54
N GLU A 23 -12.04 0.48 -11.28
CA GLU A 23 -13.42 0.00 -11.18
C GLU A 23 -14.18 0.10 -12.51
N ALA A 24 -13.54 0.56 -13.58
CA ALA A 24 -14.21 0.77 -14.86
C ALA A 24 -14.11 -0.48 -15.74
N GLU A 25 -15.15 -0.73 -16.55
CA GLU A 25 -15.05 -1.63 -17.70
C GLU A 25 -13.91 -1.16 -18.65
N PRO A 26 -13.10 -2.08 -19.23
CA PRO A 26 -13.23 -3.55 -19.24
C PRO A 26 -12.47 -4.26 -18.09
N LEU A 27 -11.85 -3.51 -17.16
CA LEU A 27 -11.00 -4.12 -16.15
C LEU A 27 -11.82 -4.89 -15.10
N GLU A 28 -13.02 -4.41 -14.78
CA GLU A 28 -13.98 -5.09 -13.91
C GLU A 28 -14.32 -6.50 -14.44
N GLU A 29 -14.71 -6.62 -15.72
CA GLU A 29 -15.01 -7.91 -16.34
C GLU A 29 -13.83 -8.89 -16.30
N LEU A 30 -12.60 -8.39 -16.51
CA LEU A 30 -11.40 -9.21 -16.40
C LEU A 30 -11.13 -9.67 -14.96
N ALA A 31 -11.41 -8.81 -13.98
CA ALA A 31 -11.18 -9.08 -12.57
C ALA A 31 -12.19 -10.07 -11.95
N GLU A 32 -13.42 -10.11 -12.46
CA GLU A 32 -14.43 -11.10 -12.06
C GLU A 32 -13.95 -12.54 -12.34
N GLY A 33 -13.33 -12.76 -13.50
CA GLY A 33 -12.86 -14.09 -13.92
C GLY A 33 -11.42 -14.44 -13.54
N ASN A 34 -10.64 -13.46 -13.08
CA ASN A 34 -9.19 -13.63 -12.92
C ASN A 34 -8.62 -12.85 -11.73
N LEU A 35 -8.13 -13.59 -10.74
CA LEU A 35 -7.55 -13.05 -9.52
C LEU A 35 -6.37 -12.09 -9.77
N VAL A 36 -5.57 -12.32 -10.82
CA VAL A 36 -4.43 -11.43 -11.14
C VAL A 36 -4.94 -10.06 -11.57
N PHE A 37 -6.01 -9.99 -12.37
CA PHE A 37 -6.61 -8.72 -12.77
C PHE A 37 -7.30 -8.03 -11.59
N HIS A 38 -7.95 -8.78 -10.70
CA HIS A 38 -8.50 -8.23 -9.46
C HIS A 38 -7.39 -7.62 -8.58
N MET A 39 -6.28 -8.33 -8.39
CA MET A 39 -5.14 -7.81 -7.63
C MET A 39 -4.46 -6.64 -8.32
N PHE A 40 -4.56 -6.55 -9.66
CA PHE A 40 -4.15 -5.38 -10.41
C PHE A 40 -5.07 -4.18 -10.15
N GLN A 41 -6.39 -4.36 -9.97
CA GLN A 41 -7.28 -3.29 -9.49
C GLN A 41 -6.80 -2.79 -8.12
N HIS A 42 -6.58 -3.68 -7.16
CA HIS A 42 -6.06 -3.32 -5.83
C HIS A 42 -4.74 -2.52 -5.93
N PHE A 43 -3.84 -2.92 -6.82
CA PHE A 43 -2.60 -2.20 -7.09
C PHE A 43 -2.85 -0.77 -7.61
N LEU A 44 -3.74 -0.60 -8.61
CA LEU A 44 -4.08 0.71 -9.16
C LEU A 44 -4.76 1.61 -8.12
N ILE A 45 -5.67 1.07 -7.32
CA ILE A 45 -6.34 1.77 -6.22
C ILE A 45 -5.31 2.26 -5.20
N GLY A 46 -4.41 1.38 -4.76
CA GLY A 46 -3.33 1.73 -3.84
C GLY A 46 -2.41 2.81 -4.41
N LEU A 47 -1.99 2.67 -5.66
CA LEU A 47 -1.17 3.65 -6.36
C LEU A 47 -1.88 5.01 -6.47
N GLY A 48 -3.17 4.99 -6.76
CA GLY A 48 -4.04 6.17 -6.79
C GLY A 48 -4.07 6.88 -5.44
N GLY A 49 -4.33 6.14 -4.36
CA GLY A 49 -4.31 6.65 -2.99
C GLY A 49 -2.96 7.28 -2.63
N PHE A 50 -1.86 6.61 -2.96
CA PHE A 50 -0.50 7.12 -2.72
C PHE A 50 -0.25 8.46 -3.44
N PHE A 51 -0.59 8.58 -4.72
CA PHE A 51 -0.39 9.83 -5.47
C PHE A 51 -1.26 10.98 -4.97
N VAL A 52 -2.51 10.70 -4.58
CA VAL A 52 -3.38 11.68 -3.93
C VAL A 52 -2.76 12.14 -2.61
N GLY A 53 -2.40 11.22 -1.72
CA GLY A 53 -1.79 11.53 -0.42
C GLY A 53 -0.48 12.32 -0.55
N ARG A 54 0.38 11.95 -1.51
CA ARG A 54 1.64 12.64 -1.77
C ARG A 54 1.40 14.07 -2.26
N SER A 55 0.42 14.27 -3.13
CA SER A 55 0.04 15.58 -3.64
C SER A 55 -0.48 16.49 -2.53
N LEU A 56 -1.28 15.95 -1.61
CA LEU A 56 -1.82 16.70 -0.47
C LEU A 56 -0.73 17.24 0.46
N ILE A 57 0.30 16.44 0.77
CA ILE A 57 1.48 16.92 1.54
C ILE A 57 2.20 18.04 0.80
N LEU A 58 2.44 17.85 -0.50
CA LEU A 58 3.29 18.77 -1.27
C LEU A 58 2.59 20.11 -1.57
N LEU A 59 1.26 20.17 -1.46
CA LEU A 59 0.45 21.39 -1.54
C LEU A 59 0.48 22.23 -0.26
N ARG A 60 0.84 21.64 0.89
CA ARG A 60 0.90 22.34 2.18
C ARG A 60 2.23 23.09 2.35
N PRO A 61 2.24 24.37 2.75
CA PRO A 61 3.47 25.14 2.96
C PRO A 61 4.35 24.58 4.09
N ASP A 62 3.70 24.09 5.15
CA ASP A 62 4.29 23.45 6.33
C ASP A 62 4.48 21.92 6.15
N GLY A 63 4.03 21.39 5.01
CA GLY A 63 4.07 19.97 4.68
C GLY A 63 3.07 19.10 5.45
N SER A 64 2.33 19.61 6.44
CA SER A 64 1.50 18.79 7.34
C SER A 64 0.00 18.88 7.00
N LEU A 65 -0.66 17.72 6.90
CA LEU A 65 -2.13 17.64 6.84
C LEU A 65 -2.75 17.51 8.22
N LEU A 66 -1.99 16.95 9.16
CA LEU A 66 -2.39 16.73 10.54
C LEU A 66 -1.35 17.39 11.46
N PRO A 67 -1.76 17.87 12.65
CA PRO A 67 -0.84 18.36 13.65
C PRO A 67 0.30 17.37 13.92
N ALA A 68 1.55 17.85 13.98
CA ALA A 68 2.73 17.01 14.16
C ALA A 68 2.67 16.08 15.39
N HIS A 69 1.94 16.47 16.43
CA HIS A 69 1.75 15.63 17.62
C HIS A 69 0.90 14.38 17.36
N LEU A 70 -0.07 14.44 16.44
CA LEU A 70 -0.87 13.26 16.02
C LEU A 70 -0.05 12.31 15.15
N LEU A 71 0.94 12.84 14.45
CA LEU A 71 1.83 12.07 13.57
C LEU A 71 3.07 11.55 14.31
N LYS A 72 3.32 12.03 15.53
CA LYS A 72 4.54 11.73 16.30
C LYS A 72 4.61 10.24 16.60
N GLY A 73 5.68 9.60 16.13
CA GLY A 73 5.95 8.18 16.32
C GLY A 73 5.28 7.25 15.30
N GLY A 74 4.17 7.65 14.67
CA GLY A 74 3.52 6.85 13.60
C GLY A 74 2.97 5.49 14.02
N TYR A 75 3.05 5.12 15.31
CA TYR A 75 2.62 3.82 15.82
C TYR A 75 1.12 3.53 15.75
N PRO A 76 0.20 4.38 16.26
CA PRO A 76 -1.24 4.08 16.23
C PRO A 76 -1.76 3.92 14.80
N TRP A 77 -1.14 4.68 13.92
CA TRP A 77 -1.34 4.70 12.49
C TRP A 77 -0.85 3.45 11.76
N ALA A 78 0.38 3.01 12.05
CA ALA A 78 0.88 1.75 11.56
C ALA A 78 0.05 0.57 12.08
N ALA A 79 -0.40 0.63 13.34
CA ALA A 79 -1.30 -0.37 13.90
C ALA A 79 -2.64 -0.40 13.15
N LEU A 80 -3.26 0.76 12.90
CA LEU A 80 -4.49 0.87 12.11
C LEU A 80 -4.32 0.31 10.70
N PHE A 81 -3.23 0.68 10.02
CA PHE A 81 -2.90 0.15 8.69
C PHE A 81 -2.78 -1.38 8.72
N LEU A 82 -2.02 -1.93 9.67
CA LEU A 82 -1.81 -3.37 9.79
C LEU A 82 -3.13 -4.08 10.11
N SER A 83 -3.97 -3.52 10.98
CA SER A 83 -5.29 -4.07 11.29
C SER A 83 -6.19 -4.11 10.06
N LEU A 84 -6.28 -3.02 9.29
CA LEU A 84 -7.07 -2.98 8.05
C LEU A 84 -6.53 -3.97 7.03
N PHE A 85 -5.21 -4.02 6.85
CA PHE A 85 -4.58 -4.94 5.91
C PHE A 85 -4.84 -6.40 6.31
N THR A 86 -4.59 -6.78 7.56
CA THR A 86 -4.82 -8.15 8.04
C THR A 86 -6.29 -8.53 7.99
N PHE A 87 -7.21 -7.59 8.27
CA PHE A 87 -8.66 -7.83 8.22
C PHE A 87 -9.10 -8.32 6.84
N TRP A 88 -8.70 -7.64 5.77
CA TRP A 88 -9.04 -8.03 4.39
C TRP A 88 -8.31 -9.29 3.90
N HIS A 89 -7.24 -9.70 4.59
CA HIS A 89 -6.54 -10.95 4.31
C HIS A 89 -7.13 -12.19 5.01
N VAL A 90 -8.18 -12.02 5.82
CA VAL A 90 -8.90 -13.16 6.39
C VAL A 90 -9.75 -13.81 5.29
N PRO A 91 -9.57 -15.10 4.95
CA PRO A 91 -10.22 -15.71 3.80
C PRO A 91 -11.76 -15.61 3.80
N SER A 92 -12.39 -15.71 4.97
CA SER A 92 -13.84 -15.58 5.11
C SER A 92 -14.34 -14.14 4.89
N VAL A 93 -13.56 -13.13 5.29
CA VAL A 93 -13.89 -11.71 5.10
C VAL A 93 -13.75 -11.35 3.63
N TYR A 94 -12.62 -11.71 3.01
CA TYR A 94 -12.39 -11.50 1.59
C TYR A 94 -13.47 -12.18 0.76
N SER A 95 -13.72 -13.48 1.01
CA SER A 95 -14.74 -14.23 0.28
C SER A 95 -16.11 -13.60 0.42
N ALA A 96 -16.47 -13.04 1.58
CA ALA A 96 -17.72 -12.32 1.73
C ALA A 96 -17.76 -11.04 0.89
N ALA A 97 -16.66 -10.29 0.80
CA ALA A 97 -16.56 -9.06 0.03
C ALA A 97 -16.76 -9.29 -1.47
N VAL A 98 -16.16 -10.35 -2.02
CA VAL A 98 -16.18 -10.64 -3.47
C VAL A 98 -17.39 -11.45 -3.94
N LEU A 99 -18.33 -11.79 -3.07
CA LEU A 99 -19.55 -12.50 -3.47
C LEU A 99 -20.56 -11.54 -4.13
N PRO A 100 -21.28 -12.00 -5.17
CA PRO A 100 -22.39 -11.25 -5.75
C PRO A 100 -23.42 -10.84 -4.69
N GLY A 101 -23.88 -9.59 -4.72
CA GLY A 101 -24.81 -9.01 -3.73
C GLY A 101 -24.16 -8.35 -2.52
N ASN A 102 -22.82 -8.32 -2.43
CA ASN A 102 -22.06 -7.65 -1.38
C ASN A 102 -21.21 -6.48 -1.90
N GLU A 103 -21.71 -5.75 -2.90
CA GLU A 103 -20.96 -4.69 -3.61
C GLU A 103 -20.50 -3.57 -2.65
N LEU A 104 -21.28 -3.27 -1.61
CA LEU A 104 -20.89 -2.28 -0.59
C LEU A 104 -19.71 -2.76 0.26
N LEU A 105 -19.63 -4.07 0.55
CA LEU A 105 -18.52 -4.64 1.32
C LEU A 105 -17.25 -4.67 0.46
N HIS A 106 -17.37 -5.01 -0.82
CA HIS A 106 -16.29 -4.92 -1.80
C HIS A 106 -15.78 -3.49 -1.96
N LEU A 107 -16.68 -2.51 -2.08
CA LEU A 107 -16.30 -1.10 -2.12
C LEU A 107 -15.59 -0.66 -0.84
N ALA A 108 -16.02 -1.16 0.34
CA ALA A 108 -15.35 -0.87 1.60
C ALA A 108 -13.92 -1.43 1.65
N GLU A 109 -13.67 -2.58 1.03
CA GLU A 109 -12.34 -3.14 0.82
C GLU A 109 -11.47 -2.22 -0.04
N HIS A 110 -11.97 -1.83 -1.21
CA HIS A 110 -11.29 -0.89 -2.12
C HIS A 110 -10.98 0.45 -1.46
N VAL A 111 -11.97 1.04 -0.77
CA VAL A 111 -11.79 2.30 -0.01
C VAL A 111 -10.75 2.13 1.09
N SER A 112 -10.66 0.95 1.72
CA SER A 112 -9.64 0.67 2.72
C SER A 112 -8.24 0.62 2.11
N PHE A 113 -8.05 0.00 0.94
CA PHE A 113 -6.76 -0.02 0.24
C PHE A 113 -6.34 1.36 -0.26
N PHE A 114 -7.27 2.13 -0.81
CA PHE A 114 -7.04 3.52 -1.22
C PHE A 114 -6.60 4.36 -0.01
N SER A 115 -7.38 4.29 1.08
CA SER A 115 -7.13 5.05 2.31
C SER A 115 -5.81 4.66 2.95
N SER A 116 -5.47 3.37 2.96
CA SER A 116 -4.22 2.86 3.50
C SER A 116 -3.00 3.37 2.74
N SER A 117 -3.07 3.44 1.41
CA SER A 117 -1.98 3.97 0.58
C SER A 117 -1.85 5.49 0.64
N LEU A 118 -2.99 6.20 0.67
CA LEU A 118 -3.03 7.63 0.97
C LEU A 118 -2.39 7.91 2.31
N PHE A 119 -2.74 7.10 3.31
CA PHE A 119 -2.22 7.19 4.66
C PHE A 119 -0.71 6.98 4.71
N ILE A 120 -0.18 5.95 4.04
CA ILE A 120 1.27 5.73 3.90
C ILE A 120 1.94 6.98 3.33
N ALA A 121 1.42 7.54 2.24
CA ALA A 121 2.01 8.72 1.62
C ALA A 121 2.06 9.89 2.60
N VAL A 122 1.00 10.08 3.40
CA VAL A 122 0.85 11.16 4.38
C VAL A 122 1.73 10.98 5.61
N VAL A 123 1.77 9.79 6.19
CA VAL A 123 2.37 9.58 7.53
C VAL A 123 3.78 9.02 7.46
N ALA A 124 4.12 8.23 6.44
CA ALA A 124 5.47 7.69 6.30
C ALA A 124 6.54 8.79 6.44
N PRO A 125 6.45 9.99 5.83
CA PRO A 125 7.46 11.03 6.00
C PRO A 125 7.81 11.36 7.46
N TYR A 126 6.84 11.28 8.37
CA TYR A 126 6.98 11.62 9.80
C TYR A 126 7.46 10.46 10.69
N MET A 127 7.52 9.25 10.15
CA MET A 127 8.07 8.10 10.86
C MET A 127 9.60 8.19 10.96
N SER A 128 10.15 7.70 12.08
CA SER A 128 11.60 7.55 12.23
C SER A 128 12.14 6.56 11.18
N ARG A 129 13.41 6.69 10.79
CA ARG A 129 14.03 5.79 9.80
C ARG A 129 13.95 4.32 10.24
N GLY A 130 14.25 4.04 11.51
CA GLY A 130 14.13 2.70 12.09
C GLY A 130 12.71 2.16 12.03
N PHE A 131 11.72 3.00 12.32
CA PHE A 131 10.32 2.56 12.27
C PHE A 131 9.85 2.28 10.83
N LYS A 132 10.24 3.11 9.85
CA LYS A 132 9.97 2.83 8.42
C LYS A 132 10.54 1.48 7.99
N ALA A 133 11.79 1.21 8.35
CA ALA A 133 12.44 -0.05 8.01
C ALA A 133 11.76 -1.24 8.67
N PHE A 134 11.46 -1.14 9.96
CA PHE A 134 10.69 -2.15 10.70
C PHE A 134 9.33 -2.39 10.05
N PHE A 135 8.62 -1.34 9.66
CA PHE A 135 7.32 -1.44 9.02
C PHE A 135 7.39 -2.09 7.64
N ILE A 136 8.36 -1.73 6.80
CA ILE A 136 8.60 -2.37 5.49
C ILE A 136 8.96 -3.85 5.68
N PHE A 137 9.81 -4.16 6.66
CA PHE A 137 10.18 -5.54 6.99
C PHE A 137 8.94 -6.34 7.42
N LEU A 138 8.15 -5.82 8.36
CA LEU A 138 6.95 -6.48 8.88
C LEU A 138 5.92 -6.71 7.78
N PHE A 139 5.67 -5.70 6.94
CA PHE A 139 4.76 -5.79 5.81
C PHE A 139 5.24 -6.81 4.78
N GLY A 140 6.50 -6.74 4.36
CA GLY A 140 7.09 -7.68 3.41
C GLY A 140 7.07 -9.11 3.92
N ASN A 141 7.35 -9.32 5.21
CA ASN A 141 7.29 -10.63 5.85
C ASN A 141 5.86 -11.18 5.90
N MET A 142 4.89 -10.39 6.36
CA MET A 142 3.48 -10.79 6.38
C MET A 142 2.99 -11.13 4.97
N ASN A 143 3.25 -10.28 3.98
CA ASN A 143 2.86 -10.53 2.58
C ASN A 143 3.49 -11.82 2.04
N SER A 144 4.76 -12.07 2.37
CA SER A 144 5.46 -13.28 1.95
C SER A 144 4.89 -14.54 2.62
N MET A 145 4.60 -14.49 3.92
CA MET A 145 3.97 -15.61 4.65
C MET A 145 2.57 -15.92 4.15
N MET A 146 1.75 -14.90 3.87
CA MET A 146 0.43 -15.08 3.26
C MET A 146 0.56 -15.66 1.85
N GLY A 147 1.53 -15.19 1.06
CA GLY A 147 1.83 -15.77 -0.24
C GLY A 147 2.17 -17.25 -0.17
N VAL A 148 3.02 -17.65 0.78
CA VAL A 148 3.37 -19.07 0.98
C VAL A 148 2.13 -19.86 1.37
N LEU A 149 1.32 -19.35 2.31
CA LEU A 149 0.05 -19.96 2.71
C LEU A 149 -0.83 -20.21 1.48
N TYR A 150 -1.03 -19.21 0.62
CA TYR A 150 -1.85 -19.32 -0.59
C TYR A 150 -1.24 -20.27 -1.63
N SER A 151 0.09 -20.36 -1.72
CA SER A 151 0.78 -21.22 -2.69
C SER A 151 0.70 -22.71 -2.37
N VAL A 152 0.67 -23.04 -1.07
CA VAL A 152 0.74 -24.44 -0.60
C VAL A 152 -0.61 -24.96 -0.11
N ASN A 153 -1.55 -24.08 0.19
CA ASN A 153 -2.90 -24.47 0.56
C ASN A 153 -3.66 -24.85 -0.71
N GLY A 154 -3.62 -26.14 -1.08
CA GLY A 154 -4.29 -26.67 -2.27
C GLY A 154 -5.83 -26.62 -2.22
N GLY A 155 -6.43 -25.89 -1.27
CA GLY A 155 -7.86 -25.61 -1.20
C GLY A 155 -8.23 -24.26 -1.81
N ASN A 156 -9.50 -24.09 -2.16
CA ASN A 156 -10.04 -22.78 -2.56
C ASN A 156 -10.24 -21.92 -1.29
N LEU A 157 -9.25 -21.09 -0.95
CA LEU A 157 -9.37 -20.11 0.13
C LEU A 157 -10.32 -18.96 -0.25
N PHE A 158 -10.31 -18.58 -1.52
CA PHE A 158 -11.16 -17.53 -2.10
C PHE A 158 -12.14 -18.13 -3.10
N TRP A 159 -13.40 -18.25 -2.70
CA TRP A 159 -14.36 -19.08 -3.43
C TRP A 159 -14.64 -18.71 -4.90
N PRO A 160 -14.59 -17.42 -5.33
CA PRO A 160 -14.80 -17.09 -6.75
C PRO A 160 -13.65 -17.53 -7.66
N TYR A 161 -12.46 -17.76 -7.12
CA TYR A 161 -11.26 -18.00 -7.91
C TYR A 161 -10.84 -19.47 -7.82
N PRO A 162 -10.45 -20.11 -8.94
CA PRO A 162 -9.97 -21.48 -8.90
C PRO A 162 -8.61 -21.57 -8.19
N ALA A 163 -8.36 -22.69 -7.49
CA ALA A 163 -7.16 -22.91 -6.68
C ALA A 163 -5.84 -22.62 -7.42
N TYR A 164 -5.75 -22.93 -8.71
CA TYR A 164 -4.51 -22.66 -9.47
C TYR A 164 -4.18 -21.16 -9.55
N GLN A 165 -5.19 -20.28 -9.70
CA GLN A 165 -4.97 -18.82 -9.70
C GLN A 165 -4.51 -18.34 -8.32
N GLN A 166 -5.07 -18.92 -7.25
CA GLN A 166 -4.68 -18.59 -5.87
C GLN A 166 -3.25 -19.01 -5.58
N ASN A 167 -2.85 -20.19 -6.07
CA ASN A 167 -1.47 -20.68 -5.94
C ASN A 167 -0.47 -19.81 -6.70
N GLU A 168 -0.78 -19.45 -7.96
CA GLU A 168 0.04 -18.57 -8.78
C GLU A 168 0.19 -17.19 -8.15
N PHE A 169 -0.92 -16.61 -7.68
CA PHE A 169 -0.91 -15.33 -6.98
C PHE A 169 -0.13 -15.41 -5.66
N GLY A 170 -0.33 -16.46 -4.88
CA GLY A 170 0.43 -16.73 -3.66
C GLY A 170 1.94 -16.75 -3.90
N PHE A 171 2.36 -17.37 -5.01
CA PHE A 171 3.77 -17.43 -5.37
C PHE A 171 4.33 -16.04 -5.70
N LEU A 172 3.58 -15.25 -6.47
CA LEU A 172 3.94 -13.85 -6.77
C LEU A 172 4.00 -12.99 -5.50
N MET A 173 3.04 -13.14 -4.59
CA MET A 173 3.05 -12.47 -3.28
C MET A 173 4.27 -12.86 -2.44
N SER A 174 4.64 -14.14 -2.46
CA SER A 174 5.81 -14.66 -1.74
C SER A 174 7.09 -13.97 -2.18
N ILE A 175 7.31 -13.90 -3.50
CA ILE A 175 8.48 -13.26 -4.13
C ILE A 175 8.47 -11.77 -3.85
N THR A 176 7.36 -11.09 -4.14
CA THR A 176 7.27 -9.64 -3.98
C THR A 176 7.45 -9.23 -2.52
N GLY A 177 6.85 -9.95 -1.56
CA GLY A 177 7.06 -9.73 -0.13
C GLY A 177 8.53 -9.88 0.28
N PHE A 178 9.21 -10.93 -0.21
CA PHE A 178 10.63 -11.15 0.07
C PHE A 178 11.52 -10.04 -0.53
N LEU A 179 11.22 -9.60 -1.76
CA LEU A 179 11.92 -8.50 -2.41
C LEU A 179 11.71 -7.17 -1.67
N THR A 180 10.47 -6.87 -1.25
CA THR A 180 10.17 -5.68 -0.44
C THR A 180 10.93 -5.69 0.88
N MET A 181 10.96 -6.84 1.57
CA MET A 181 11.73 -7.01 2.80
C MET A 181 13.23 -6.80 2.56
N SER A 182 13.78 -7.42 1.51
CA SER A 182 15.22 -7.35 1.16
C SER A 182 15.63 -5.92 0.79
N ALA A 183 14.85 -5.26 -0.06
CA ALA A 183 15.10 -3.88 -0.48
C ALA A 183 14.94 -2.90 0.69
N GLY A 184 13.91 -3.06 1.53
CA GLY A 184 13.71 -2.23 2.71
C GLY A 184 14.85 -2.36 3.72
N THR A 185 15.30 -3.58 3.96
CA THR A 185 16.44 -3.87 4.85
C THR A 185 17.73 -3.30 4.30
N TYR A 186 18.00 -3.48 3.01
CA TYR A 186 19.16 -2.91 2.33
C TYR A 186 19.18 -1.39 2.41
N LEU A 187 18.06 -0.73 2.05
CA LEU A 187 17.92 0.72 2.14
C LEU A 187 18.09 1.22 3.57
N TYR A 188 17.60 0.47 4.57
CA TYR A 188 17.83 0.81 5.95
C TYR A 188 19.32 0.81 6.30
N PHE A 189 20.06 -0.27 6.03
CA PHE A 189 21.47 -0.33 6.38
C PHE A 189 22.32 0.71 5.64
N VAL A 190 22.10 0.87 4.33
CA VAL A 190 22.88 1.81 3.51
C VAL A 190 22.58 3.27 3.89
N LEU A 191 21.32 3.62 4.14
CA LEU A 191 20.94 5.00 4.48
C LEU A 191 21.11 5.34 5.97
N SER A 192 21.41 4.35 6.81
CA SER A 192 21.66 4.53 8.25
C SER A 192 23.13 4.62 8.59
N GLU A 193 24.05 4.52 7.62
CA GLU A 193 25.47 4.70 7.90
C GLU A 193 25.73 6.11 8.48
N PRO A 194 26.40 6.22 9.65
CA PRO A 194 26.62 7.48 10.36
C PRO A 194 27.37 8.57 9.59
N GLY A 195 27.95 8.28 8.42
CA GLY A 195 28.81 9.18 7.67
C GLY A 195 28.11 10.24 6.80
N SER A 196 26.78 10.21 6.65
CA SER A 196 26.06 11.16 5.78
C SER A 196 25.62 12.45 6.49
N ALA A 197 25.46 12.44 7.82
CA ALA A 197 25.01 13.60 8.57
C ALA A 197 26.16 14.57 8.90
N SER A 198 27.37 14.07 9.16
CA SER A 198 28.53 14.91 9.54
C SER A 198 29.10 15.74 8.39
N ARG A 199 28.92 15.32 7.13
CA ARG A 199 29.45 16.05 5.95
C ARG A 199 28.67 17.31 5.59
N SER A 200 27.44 17.46 6.08
CA SER A 200 26.64 18.66 5.79
C SER A 200 27.01 19.86 6.67
N THR A 201 27.57 19.61 7.86
CA THR A 201 28.01 20.68 8.77
C THR A 201 29.42 21.18 8.51
N GLU A 202 30.27 20.39 7.85
CA GLU A 202 31.66 20.80 7.51
C GLU A 202 31.75 21.58 6.19
N ALA A 203 30.71 21.55 5.34
CA ALA A 203 30.69 22.30 4.08
C ALA A 203 30.20 23.75 4.23
N GLU A 204 29.74 24.14 5.42
CA GLU A 204 29.27 25.50 5.74
C GLU A 204 30.24 26.28 6.66
N SER A 205 31.42 25.71 6.97
CA SER A 205 32.53 26.35 7.69
C SER A 205 33.71 26.65 6.78
#